data_AF-A0A1K1MQW8-F1
#
_entry.id   AF-A0A1K1MQW8-F1
#
_cell.length_a   1.000
_cell.length_b   1.000
_cell.length_c   1.000
_cell.angle_alpha   90.00
_cell.angle_beta   90.00
_cell.angle_gamma   90.00
#
_symmetry.space_group_name_H-M   'P 1'
#
loop_
_entity.id
_entity.type
_entity.pdbx_description
1 polymer ?
#
loop_
_entity_poly.entity_id
_entity_poly.type
_entity_poly.pdbx_seq_one_letter_code
_entity_poly.pdbx_strand_id
1 'polypeptide(L)'
;MIGALLGDMIGAPYEFDRGAKTKDFPLFGKHSEFTDDSVMTIAVAEAMLDTLGQPDEEITSALVASMQKWGKKYPNAGYGGMFIRWLHEKNPKPYGSFGNGSAMRVSPAGWLFDDIETTRHTWLRLPLRYRTIIRKASRVQRQSPV
;
A
#
# COMPACT_ATOMS: atom_id res chain seq x y z
N MET A 1 -7.59 -6.98 6.19
CA MET A 1 -7.01 -5.61 6.22
C MET A 1 -6.62 -5.13 7.63
N ILE A 2 -7.41 -5.40 8.67
CA ILE A 2 -7.14 -4.92 10.05
C ILE A 2 -5.71 -5.22 10.53
N GLY A 3 -5.18 -6.42 10.24
CA GLY A 3 -3.81 -6.78 10.60
C GLY A 3 -2.73 -5.89 9.96
N ALA A 4 -2.96 -5.36 8.75
CA ALA A 4 -2.02 -4.43 8.11
C ALA A 4 -2.04 -3.06 8.80
N LEU A 5 -3.24 -2.57 9.16
CA LEU A 5 -3.40 -1.31 9.91
C LEU A 5 -2.80 -1.41 11.31
N LEU A 6 -3.06 -2.52 12.01
CA LEU A 6 -2.46 -2.78 13.31
C LEU A 6 -0.94 -2.91 13.20
N GLY A 7 -0.44 -3.61 12.19
CA GLY A 7 1.00 -3.76 11.95
C GLY A 7 1.70 -2.42 11.71
N ASP A 8 1.06 -1.52 10.95
CA ASP A 8 1.53 -0.14 10.75
C ASP A 8 1.60 0.61 12.09
N MET A 9 0.48 0.71 12.83
CA MET A 9 0.44 1.44 14.10
C MET A 9 1.40 0.88 15.16
N ILE A 10 1.52 -0.44 15.25
CA ILE A 10 2.43 -1.11 16.19
C ILE A 10 3.89 -0.87 15.78
N GLY A 11 4.18 -0.86 14.47
CA GLY A 11 5.52 -0.70 13.93
C GLY A 11 6.04 0.74 13.91
N ALA A 12 5.15 1.73 13.84
CA ALA A 12 5.49 3.15 13.67
C ALA A 12 6.55 3.69 14.66
N PRO A 13 6.50 3.40 15.98
CA PRO A 13 7.53 3.87 16.92
C PRO A 13 8.94 3.33 16.64
N TYR A 14 9.04 2.23 15.88
CA TYR A 14 10.27 1.45 15.70
C TYR A 14 10.84 1.54 14.27
N GLU A 15 10.23 2.31 13.37
CA GLU A 15 10.57 2.36 11.94
C GLU A 15 12.04 2.74 11.70
N PHE A 16 12.56 3.69 12.48
CA PHE A 16 13.95 4.17 12.39
C PHE A 16 14.86 3.62 13.51
N ASP A 17 14.36 2.67 14.29
CA ASP A 17 15.14 2.08 15.37
C ASP A 17 16.27 1.19 14.82
N ARG A 18 17.50 1.56 15.17
CA ARG A 18 18.75 0.86 14.83
C ARG A 18 19.20 -0.12 15.92
N GLY A 19 18.40 -0.29 16.97
CA GLY A 19 18.64 -1.24 18.05
C GLY A 19 18.52 -2.71 17.63
N ALA A 20 18.73 -3.59 18.61
CA ALA A 20 18.62 -5.03 18.42
C ALA A 20 17.16 -5.41 18.09
N LYS A 21 16.97 -6.18 17.01
CA LYS A 21 15.63 -6.67 16.64
C LYS A 21 15.19 -7.74 17.64
N THR A 22 14.09 -7.48 18.33
CA THR A 22 13.49 -8.36 19.34
C THR A 22 12.01 -8.55 19.07
N LYS A 23 11.43 -9.63 19.61
CA LYS A 23 9.97 -9.86 19.65
C LYS A 23 9.33 -9.40 20.95
N ASP A 24 10.14 -9.01 21.93
CA ASP A 24 9.71 -8.51 23.22
C ASP A 24 9.72 -6.98 23.19
N PHE A 25 8.56 -6.39 22.89
CA PHE A 25 8.35 -4.95 22.82
C PHE A 25 6.86 -4.61 23.07
N PRO A 26 6.55 -3.42 23.61
CA PRO A 26 5.17 -3.01 23.79
C PRO A 26 4.48 -2.80 22.43
N LEU A 27 3.32 -3.44 22.25
CA LEU A 27 2.55 -3.33 21.00
C LEU A 27 1.95 -1.92 20.83
N PHE A 28 1.47 -1.33 21.91
CA PHE A 28 0.87 0.01 21.90
C PHE A 28 1.56 0.92 22.89
N GLY A 29 1.90 2.12 22.43
CA GLY A 29 2.45 3.19 23.24
C GLY A 29 1.97 4.55 22.74
N LYS A 30 2.51 5.61 23.36
CA LYS A 30 2.15 7.00 23.02
C LYS A 30 2.37 7.36 21.55
N HIS A 31 3.26 6.66 20.86
CA HIS A 31 3.64 6.92 19.48
C HIS A 31 3.09 5.88 18.48
N SER A 32 2.20 4.98 18.92
CA SER A 32 1.56 3.99 18.06
C SER A 32 0.42 4.63 17.27
N GLU A 33 0.79 5.47 16.30
CA GLU A 33 -0.13 6.18 15.41
C GLU A 33 -0.14 5.55 14.01
N PHE A 34 -1.20 5.78 13.24
CA PHE A 34 -1.26 5.34 11.85
C PHE A 34 -0.34 6.19 10.97
N THR A 35 0.19 5.61 9.90
CA THR A 35 1.09 6.32 8.97
C THR A 35 0.51 6.39 7.56
N ASP A 36 1.33 6.80 6.59
CA ASP A 36 1.00 6.78 5.18
C ASP A 36 0.66 5.37 4.68
N ASP A 37 1.17 4.31 5.30
CA ASP A 37 0.82 2.93 5.02
C ASP A 37 -0.68 2.69 5.20
N SER A 38 -1.23 3.07 6.36
CA SER A 38 -2.66 2.96 6.66
C SER A 38 -3.49 3.87 5.76
N VAL A 39 -3.09 5.14 5.60
CA VAL A 39 -3.84 6.11 4.78
C VAL A 39 -3.93 5.64 3.33
N MET A 40 -2.82 5.17 2.77
CA MET A 40 -2.79 4.69 1.38
C MET A 40 -3.47 3.33 1.22
N THR A 41 -3.43 2.46 2.24
CA THR A 41 -4.20 1.21 2.25
C THR A 41 -5.70 1.49 2.16
N ILE A 42 -6.21 2.46 2.94
CA ILE A 42 -7.61 2.88 2.86
C ILE A 42 -7.94 3.49 1.50
N ALA A 43 -7.06 4.34 0.97
CA ALA A 43 -7.26 4.96 -0.34
C ALA A 43 -7.39 3.92 -1.47
N VAL A 44 -6.54 2.89 -1.46
CA VAL A 44 -6.60 1.78 -2.42
C VAL A 44 -7.89 0.99 -2.25
N ALA A 45 -8.30 0.68 -1.01
CA ALA A 45 -9.53 -0.04 -0.76
C ALA A 45 -10.77 0.73 -1.25
N GLU A 46 -10.86 2.03 -0.97
CA GLU A 46 -11.94 2.90 -1.45
C GLU A 46 -12.03 2.85 -2.98
N ALA A 47 -10.92 3.12 -3.68
CA ALA A 47 -10.90 3.12 -5.14
C ALA A 47 -11.31 1.77 -5.74
N MET A 48 -10.81 0.66 -5.18
CA MET A 48 -11.12 -0.66 -5.71
C MET A 48 -12.60 -1.04 -5.51
N LEU A 49 -13.20 -0.67 -4.38
CA LEU A 49 -14.63 -0.87 -4.11
C LEU A 49 -15.50 -0.07 -5.09
N ASP A 50 -15.12 1.19 -5.35
CA ASP A 50 -15.87 2.08 -6.23
C ASP A 50 -15.78 1.68 -7.72
N THR A 51 -14.75 0.93 -8.11
CA THR A 51 -14.48 0.54 -9.51
C THR A 51 -14.60 -0.95 -9.78
N LEU A 52 -15.32 -1.71 -8.94
CA LEU A 52 -15.54 -3.14 -9.19
C LEU A 52 -16.20 -3.35 -10.56
N GLY A 53 -15.56 -4.17 -11.41
CA GLY A 53 -16.05 -4.50 -12.75
C GLY A 53 -15.78 -3.44 -13.83
N GLN A 54 -15.11 -2.33 -13.49
CA GLN A 54 -14.77 -1.28 -14.47
C GLN A 54 -13.51 -1.60 -15.29
N PRO A 55 -13.31 -0.93 -16.44
CA PRO A 55 -12.08 -1.05 -17.22
C PRO A 55 -10.82 -0.57 -16.47
N ASP A 56 -9.66 -1.11 -16.85
CA ASP A 56 -8.36 -0.82 -16.20
C ASP A 56 -8.03 0.68 -16.10
N GLU A 57 -8.46 1.47 -17.10
CA GLU A 57 -8.24 2.92 -17.18
C GLU A 57 -9.04 3.69 -16.11
N GLU A 58 -10.27 3.26 -15.85
CA GLU A 58 -11.13 3.82 -14.81
C GLU A 58 -10.62 3.45 -13.42
N ILE A 59 -10.24 2.18 -13.22
CA ILE A 59 -9.62 1.72 -11.96
C ILE A 59 -8.34 2.52 -11.68
N THR A 60 -7.48 2.70 -12.69
CA THR A 60 -6.23 3.46 -12.53
C THR A 60 -6.50 4.93 -12.18
N SER A 61 -7.46 5.55 -12.85
CA SER A 61 -7.87 6.93 -12.58
C SER A 61 -8.42 7.08 -11.16
N ALA A 62 -9.25 6.15 -10.71
CA ALA A 62 -9.83 6.14 -9.36
C ALA A 62 -8.77 5.94 -8.28
N LEU A 63 -7.80 5.03 -8.50
CA LEU A 63 -6.67 4.82 -7.58
C LEU A 63 -5.86 6.09 -7.39
N VAL A 64 -5.53 6.79 -8.49
CA VAL A 64 -4.80 8.05 -8.43
C VAL A 64 -5.60 9.11 -7.69
N ALA A 65 -6.87 9.29 -8.05
CA ALA A 65 -7.75 10.28 -7.44
C ALA A 65 -7.93 10.03 -5.93
N SER A 66 -8.18 8.79 -5.54
CA SER A 66 -8.34 8.39 -4.14
C SER A 66 -7.05 8.60 -3.33
N MET A 67 -5.90 8.15 -3.85
CA MET A 67 -4.62 8.38 -3.17
C MET A 67 -4.32 9.87 -2.97
N GLN A 68 -4.58 10.72 -3.97
CA GLN A 68 -4.43 12.16 -3.82
C GLN A 68 -5.44 12.76 -2.82
N LYS A 69 -6.70 12.32 -2.85
CA LYS A 69 -7.76 12.74 -1.91
C LYS A 69 -7.35 12.45 -0.46
N TRP A 70 -6.97 11.22 -0.16
CA TRP A 70 -6.56 10.81 1.18
C TRP A 70 -5.22 11.42 1.60
N GLY A 71 -4.26 11.49 0.68
CA GLY A 71 -2.96 12.12 0.94
C GLY A 71 -3.06 13.61 1.30
N LYS A 72 -3.95 14.35 0.62
CA LYS A 72 -4.24 15.75 0.94
C LYS A 72 -5.02 15.90 2.25
N LYS A 73 -5.89 14.94 2.59
CA LYS A 73 -6.65 14.95 3.84
C LYS A 73 -5.76 14.71 5.07
N TYR A 74 -4.72 13.89 4.93
CA TYR A 74 -3.77 13.57 6.00
C TYR A 74 -2.33 13.91 5.59
N PRO A 75 -1.97 15.20 5.43
CA PRO A 75 -0.69 15.60 4.84
C PRO A 75 0.53 15.23 5.70
N ASN A 76 0.33 15.03 7.01
CA ASN A 76 1.39 14.80 7.99
C ASN A 76 1.56 13.31 8.35
N ALA A 77 1.05 12.38 7.54
CA ALA A 77 1.06 10.95 7.84
C ALA A 77 2.41 10.24 7.68
N GLY A 78 3.48 10.94 7.27
CA GLY A 78 4.83 10.35 7.13
C GLY A 78 5.34 10.14 5.70
N TYR A 79 4.63 10.64 4.68
CA TYR A 79 5.00 10.44 3.28
C TYR A 79 6.43 10.87 2.94
N GLY A 80 7.10 10.09 2.10
CA GLY A 80 8.37 10.50 1.48
C GLY A 80 8.23 11.76 0.61
N GLY A 81 9.24 12.63 0.61
CA GLY A 81 9.16 13.96 0.00
C GLY A 81 8.81 13.99 -1.50
N MET A 82 9.24 12.99 -2.28
CA MET A 82 8.81 12.87 -3.69
C MET A 82 7.34 12.49 -3.81
N PHE A 83 6.84 11.65 -2.90
CA PHE A 83 5.45 11.23 -2.90
C PHE A 83 4.51 12.38 -2.50
N ILE A 84 4.92 13.24 -1.56
CA ILE A 84 4.18 14.47 -1.23
C ILE A 84 3.96 15.35 -2.47
N ARG A 85 5.00 15.54 -3.28
CA ARG A 85 4.90 16.29 -4.55
C ARG A 85 3.90 15.64 -5.49
N TRP A 86 4.01 14.33 -5.67
CA TRP A 86 3.09 13.53 -6.49
C TRP A 86 1.63 13.65 -6.02
N LEU A 87 1.39 13.68 -4.70
CA LEU A 87 0.05 13.86 -4.14
C LEU A 87 -0.59 15.21 -4.51
N HIS A 88 0.21 16.22 -4.84
CA HIS A 88 -0.25 17.59 -5.14
C HIS A 88 -0.19 17.94 -6.64
N GLU A 89 0.36 17.06 -7.48
CA GLU A 89 0.41 17.27 -8.92
C GLU A 89 -0.99 17.23 -9.55
N LYS A 90 -1.26 18.15 -10.49
CA LYS A 90 -2.52 18.17 -11.25
C LYS A 90 -2.67 16.97 -12.18
N ASN A 91 -1.56 16.57 -12.81
CA ASN A 91 -1.49 15.45 -13.75
C ASN A 91 -0.37 14.52 -13.27
N PRO A 92 -0.59 13.81 -12.15
CA PRO A 92 0.46 13.05 -11.48
C PRO A 92 0.98 11.94 -12.39
N LYS A 93 2.27 11.97 -12.70
CA LYS A 93 2.91 10.91 -13.48
C LYS A 93 3.68 9.96 -12.57
N PRO A 94 3.77 8.68 -12.92
CA PRO A 94 4.67 7.77 -12.23
C PRO A 94 6.10 8.33 -12.27
N TYR A 95 6.66 8.56 -11.10
CA TYR A 95 8.09 8.84 -10.95
C TYR A 95 8.75 7.52 -10.58
N GLY A 96 9.93 7.22 -11.14
CA GLY A 96 10.62 5.92 -11.00
C GLY A 96 11.08 5.63 -9.56
N SER A 97 10.13 5.39 -8.66
CA SER A 97 10.35 5.10 -7.25
C SER A 97 10.70 3.62 -7.07
N PHE A 98 11.78 3.36 -6.35
CA PHE A 98 12.24 2.01 -6.01
C PHE A 98 11.96 1.65 -4.54
N GLY A 99 11.25 2.50 -3.80
CA GLY A 99 10.86 2.25 -2.43
C GLY A 99 9.79 1.15 -2.29
N ASN A 100 9.53 0.75 -1.05
CA ASN A 100 8.45 -0.18 -0.67
C ASN A 100 7.04 0.46 -0.71
N GLY A 101 6.93 1.72 -1.15
CA GLY A 101 5.70 2.51 -1.15
C GLY A 101 4.48 1.86 -1.84
N SER A 102 4.72 1.04 -2.87
CA SER A 102 3.65 0.27 -3.50
C SER A 102 3.28 -0.97 -2.68
N ALA A 103 4.25 -1.57 -1.98
CA ALA A 103 4.10 -2.79 -1.18
C ALA A 103 3.26 -2.60 0.07
N MET A 104 3.43 -1.47 0.75
CA MET A 104 2.70 -1.20 2.00
C MET A 104 1.18 -1.16 1.83
N ARG A 105 0.69 -0.81 0.62
CA ARG A 105 -0.73 -0.52 0.35
C ARG A 105 -1.45 -1.51 -0.56
N VAL A 106 -0.84 -2.66 -0.87
CA VAL A 106 -1.43 -3.66 -1.79
C VAL A 106 -2.47 -4.57 -1.12
N SER A 107 -2.52 -4.57 0.22
CA SER A 107 -3.35 -5.52 0.98
C SER A 107 -4.84 -5.55 0.59
N PRO A 108 -5.49 -4.44 0.17
CA PRO A 108 -6.89 -4.50 -0.27
C PRO A 108 -7.10 -5.36 -1.51
N ALA A 109 -6.12 -5.41 -2.43
CA ALA A 109 -6.25 -6.18 -3.66
C ALA A 109 -6.35 -7.69 -3.39
N GLY A 110 -5.64 -8.20 -2.37
CA GLY A 110 -5.77 -9.59 -1.95
C GLY A 110 -6.93 -9.85 -0.99
N TRP A 111 -7.60 -8.79 -0.50
CA TRP A 111 -8.77 -8.92 0.38
C TRP A 111 -10.08 -8.97 -0.42
N LEU A 112 -10.14 -8.28 -1.56
CA LEU A 112 -11.37 -8.11 -2.34
C LEU A 112 -11.70 -9.30 -3.25
N PHE A 113 -10.77 -10.22 -3.47
CA PHE A 113 -10.97 -11.37 -4.36
C PHE A 113 -10.61 -12.66 -3.65
N ASP A 114 -11.46 -13.67 -3.79
CA ASP A 114 -11.30 -14.97 -3.11
C ASP A 114 -10.28 -15.89 -3.81
N ASP A 115 -9.89 -15.56 -5.05
CA ASP A 115 -8.95 -16.37 -5.83
C ASP A 115 -7.71 -15.59 -6.29
N ILE A 116 -6.60 -16.30 -6.31
CA ILE A 116 -5.28 -15.76 -6.65
C ILE A 116 -5.20 -15.34 -8.12
N GLU A 117 -5.94 -16.00 -9.02
CA GLU A 117 -5.90 -15.67 -10.44
C GLU A 117 -6.61 -14.35 -10.72
N THR A 118 -7.78 -14.10 -10.14
CA THR A 118 -8.48 -12.81 -10.20
C THR A 118 -7.68 -11.72 -9.51
N THR A 119 -7.12 -11.99 -8.32
CA THR A 119 -6.23 -11.05 -7.63
C THR A 119 -5.06 -10.65 -8.52
N ARG A 120 -4.38 -11.65 -9.12
CA ARG A 120 -3.28 -11.42 -10.04
C ARG A 120 -3.74 -10.73 -11.30
N HIS A 121 -4.87 -11.11 -11.86
CA HIS A 121 -5.37 -10.56 -13.11
C HIS A 121 -5.74 -9.08 -12.96
N THR A 122 -6.45 -8.72 -11.90
CA THR A 122 -6.80 -7.33 -11.58
C THR A 122 -5.56 -6.50 -11.24
N TRP A 123 -4.64 -7.03 -10.44
CA TRP A 123 -3.43 -6.30 -10.02
C TRP A 123 -2.33 -6.24 -11.09
N LEU A 124 -2.18 -7.29 -11.90
CA LEU A 124 -1.25 -7.40 -13.04
C LEU A 124 -1.80 -6.77 -14.31
N ARG A 125 -2.93 -6.07 -14.27
CA ARG A 125 -3.43 -5.25 -15.38
C ARG A 125 -3.13 -3.76 -15.21
N LEU A 126 -3.13 -3.27 -13.97
CA LEU A 126 -2.68 -1.91 -13.61
C LEU A 126 -1.23 -1.65 -14.05
N PRO A 127 -0.81 -0.51 -14.62
CA PRO A 127 0.55 -0.36 -15.16
C PRO A 127 1.68 -0.82 -14.22
N LEU A 128 2.74 -1.49 -14.74
CA LEU A 128 3.88 -2.10 -13.99
C LEU A 128 4.44 -1.24 -12.84
N ARG A 129 4.38 0.08 -13.01
CA ARG A 129 4.77 1.13 -12.05
C ARG A 129 3.94 1.21 -10.76
N TYR A 130 2.80 0.52 -10.69
CA TYR A 130 2.01 0.29 -9.47
C TYR A 130 2.21 -1.14 -8.90
N ARG A 131 2.97 -2.01 -9.58
CA ARG A 131 3.01 -3.47 -9.36
C ARG A 131 4.23 -4.02 -8.60
N THR A 132 5.07 -3.23 -7.92
CA THR A 132 6.45 -3.62 -7.52
C THR A 132 6.61 -4.85 -6.58
N ILE A 133 5.60 -5.70 -6.37
CA ILE A 133 5.54 -6.72 -5.32
C ILE A 133 5.41 -8.15 -5.88
N ILE A 134 4.67 -8.37 -6.97
CA ILE A 134 4.26 -9.76 -7.33
C ILE A 134 5.43 -10.62 -7.83
N ARG A 135 6.50 -10.01 -8.35
CA ARG A 135 7.68 -10.76 -8.83
C ARG A 135 8.49 -11.42 -7.69
N LYS A 136 8.38 -10.94 -6.44
CA LYS A 136 9.00 -11.57 -5.27
C LYS A 136 8.09 -12.62 -4.62
N ALA A 137 6.79 -12.35 -4.48
CA ALA A 137 5.84 -13.29 -3.89
C ALA A 137 5.74 -14.62 -4.65
N SER A 138 5.79 -14.56 -5.98
CA SER A 138 5.78 -15.76 -6.84
C SER A 138 7.04 -16.64 -6.77
N ARG A 139 8.13 -16.17 -6.13
CA ARG A 139 9.31 -16.97 -5.80
C ARG A 139 9.22 -17.62 -4.42
N VAL A 140 8.52 -17.00 -3.47
CA VAL A 140 8.41 -17.52 -2.09
C VAL A 140 7.45 -18.72 -2.02
N GLN A 141 6.37 -18.74 -2.82
CA GLN A 141 5.45 -19.89 -2.88
C GLN A 141 6.01 -21.14 -3.61
N ARG A 142 7.19 -21.07 -4.24
CA ARG A 142 7.83 -22.24 -4.87
C ARG A 142 8.88 -22.93 -3.98
N GLN A 143 9.05 -22.50 -2.73
CA GLN A 143 10.07 -23.04 -1.81
C GLN A 143 9.51 -23.54 -0.47
N SER A 144 8.28 -24.06 -0.45
CA SER A 144 7.80 -24.89 0.66
C SER A 144 7.76 -26.34 0.19
N PRO A 145 8.71 -27.21 0.62
CA PRO A 145 8.52 -28.64 0.52
C PRO A 145 7.48 -29.08 1.55
N VAL A 146 6.64 -30.04 1.14
CA VAL A 146 5.82 -30.88 2.03
C VAL A 146 6.74 -31.75 2.89
#